data_AF-A0ABD5NMW8-F1
#
_entry.id   AF-A0ABD5NMW8-F1
#
_cell.length_a   1.000
_cell.length_b   1.000
_cell.length_c   1.000
_cell.angle_alpha   90.00
_cell.angle_beta   90.00
_cell.angle_gamma   90.00
#
_symmetry.space_group_name_H-M   'P 1'
#
loop_
_entity.id
_entity.type
_entity.pdbx_description
1 polymer ?
#
loop_
_entity_poly.entity_id
_entity_poly.type
_entity_poly.pdbx_seq_one_letter_code
_entity_poly.pdbx_strand_id
1 'polypeptide(L)'
;MRCARSQPGTRDRTHALSSVADRVPGIDAFGRYTYLVTEIFWGIVAFSLLRRADALRAAARTIVVLYPIAYVWDRYTLAVGVFSIDLRTGVDVLGIPVEEHVFMIVVPGLVVGIHDTIHGRVRP
;
A
#
# COMPACT_ATOMS: atom_id res chain seq x y z
N MET A 1 -63.11 12.59 11.39
CA MET A 1 -62.01 12.99 12.29
C MET A 1 -60.84 12.03 12.12
N ARG A 2 -59.75 12.44 11.45
CA ARG A 2 -58.49 11.67 11.31
C ARG A 2 -57.39 12.53 11.90
N CYS A 3 -56.89 12.17 13.08
CA CYS A 3 -55.71 12.81 13.69
C CYS A 3 -54.46 12.40 12.90
N ALA A 4 -53.88 13.33 12.14
CA ALA A 4 -52.55 13.18 11.57
C ALA A 4 -51.51 13.40 12.69
N ARG A 5 -50.79 12.33 13.02
CA ARG A 5 -49.67 12.36 13.98
C ARG A 5 -48.39 12.66 13.18
N SER A 6 -47.97 13.91 13.18
CA SER A 6 -46.69 14.36 12.60
C SER A 6 -45.53 13.87 13.47
N GLN A 7 -44.65 13.03 12.91
CA GLN A 7 -43.38 12.66 13.53
C GLN A 7 -42.30 13.68 13.14
N PRO A 8 -41.64 14.39 14.08
CA PRO A 8 -40.42 15.12 13.81
C PRO A 8 -39.21 14.24 14.21
N GLY A 9 -38.17 14.15 13.37
CA GLY A 9 -36.86 13.73 13.89
C GLY A 9 -35.93 12.86 13.03
N THR A 10 -36.17 12.66 11.73
CA THR A 10 -35.31 11.78 10.91
C THR A 10 -34.31 12.49 10.00
N ARG A 11 -34.41 13.81 9.79
CA ARG A 11 -33.49 14.54 8.89
C ARG A 11 -32.16 14.97 9.51
N ASP A 12 -32.07 15.08 10.83
CA ASP A 12 -30.94 15.75 11.49
C ASP A 12 -29.73 14.84 11.72
N ARG A 13 -29.95 13.53 11.89
CA ARG A 13 -28.88 12.56 12.14
C ARG A 13 -27.99 12.29 10.92
N THR A 14 -28.53 12.44 9.71
CA THR A 14 -27.80 12.14 8.47
C THR A 14 -26.71 13.18 8.19
N HIS A 15 -26.95 14.45 8.50
CA HIS A 15 -25.98 15.54 8.34
C HIS A 15 -24.90 15.53 9.43
N ALA A 16 -25.23 15.06 10.64
CA ALA A 16 -24.25 14.92 11.71
C ALA A 16 -23.21 13.84 11.38
N LEU A 17 -23.64 12.69 10.83
CA LEU A 17 -22.76 11.59 10.44
C LEU A 17 -21.85 11.93 9.25
N SER A 18 -22.35 12.70 8.26
CA SER A 18 -21.50 13.19 7.17
C SER A 18 -20.41 14.14 7.69
N SER A 19 -20.73 15.02 8.64
CA SER A 19 -19.74 15.95 9.22
C SER A 19 -18.65 15.29 10.07
N VAL A 20 -18.88 14.08 10.56
CA VAL A 20 -17.88 13.30 11.33
C VAL A 20 -16.99 12.50 10.37
N ALA A 21 -17.56 11.95 9.30
CA ALA A 21 -16.80 11.31 8.22
C ALA A 21 -15.86 12.30 7.52
N ASP A 22 -16.29 13.54 7.30
CA ASP A 22 -15.49 14.61 6.69
C ASP A 22 -14.33 15.13 7.58
N ARG A 23 -14.31 14.78 8.87
CA ARG A 23 -13.33 15.29 9.86
C ARG A 23 -12.17 14.36 10.16
N VAL A 24 -12.16 13.16 9.59
CA VAL A 24 -10.96 12.32 9.57
C VAL A 24 -10.18 12.78 8.34
N PRO A 25 -8.95 13.30 8.46
CA PRO A 25 -8.10 13.53 7.31
C PRO A 25 -8.07 12.24 6.50
N GLY A 26 -8.58 12.29 5.28
CA GLY A 26 -8.55 11.16 4.38
C GLY A 26 -7.12 10.64 4.31
N ILE A 27 -6.93 9.36 4.61
CA ILE A 27 -5.63 8.67 4.49
C ILE A 27 -5.15 8.74 3.02
N ASP A 28 -6.07 9.04 2.11
CA ASP A 28 -5.93 9.30 0.68
C ASP A 28 -5.51 10.75 0.36
N ALA A 29 -4.50 11.28 1.03
CA ALA A 29 -3.99 12.64 0.78
C ALA A 29 -3.66 12.93 -0.70
N PHE A 30 -3.41 11.89 -1.51
CA PHE A 30 -3.17 11.96 -2.96
C PHE A 30 -4.22 11.19 -3.79
N GLY A 31 -5.39 10.85 -3.22
CA GLY A 31 -6.44 10.07 -3.88
C GLY A 31 -5.92 8.73 -4.40
N ARG A 32 -6.23 8.43 -5.68
CA ARG A 32 -5.79 7.23 -6.41
C ARG A 32 -4.27 7.03 -6.54
N TYR A 33 -3.47 8.04 -6.19
CA TYR A 33 -2.01 7.95 -6.21
C TYR A 33 -1.41 7.73 -4.83
N THR A 34 -2.22 7.74 -3.77
CA THR A 34 -1.74 7.62 -2.40
C THR A 34 -0.88 6.37 -2.24
N TYR A 35 -1.33 5.23 -2.76
CA TYR A 35 -0.57 3.98 -2.65
C TYR A 35 0.80 4.11 -3.34
N LEU A 36 0.81 4.51 -4.61
CA LEU A 36 2.06 4.71 -5.36
C LEU A 36 3.00 5.73 -4.70
N VAL A 37 2.48 6.85 -4.17
CA VAL A 37 3.29 7.85 -3.47
C VAL A 37 3.93 7.26 -2.22
N THR A 38 3.17 6.48 -1.44
CA THR A 38 3.73 5.80 -0.27
C THR A 38 4.81 4.80 -0.64
N GLU A 39 4.63 4.05 -1.72
CA GLU A 39 5.64 3.11 -2.22
C GLU A 39 6.91 3.80 -2.70
N ILE A 40 6.78 4.92 -3.42
CA ILE A 40 7.92 5.73 -3.84
C ILE A 40 8.69 6.25 -2.62
N PHE A 41 7.97 6.79 -1.63
CA PHE A 41 8.57 7.27 -0.38
C PHE A 41 9.37 6.14 0.31
N TRP A 42 8.76 4.98 0.51
CA TRP A 42 9.44 3.85 1.14
C TRP A 42 10.54 3.25 0.27
N GLY A 43 10.40 3.29 -1.05
CA GLY A 43 11.43 2.91 -2.00
C GLY A 43 12.67 3.78 -1.90
N ILE A 44 12.52 5.09 -1.70
CA ILE A 44 13.63 6.02 -1.45
C ILE A 44 14.33 5.67 -0.13
N VAL A 45 13.58 5.39 0.93
CA VAL A 45 14.14 4.96 2.23
C VAL A 45 14.92 3.66 2.08
N ALA A 46 14.33 2.64 1.45
CA ALA A 46 14.96 1.35 1.18
C ALA A 46 16.24 1.51 0.36
N PHE A 47 16.19 2.26 -0.74
CA PHE A 47 17.35 2.55 -1.58
C PHE A 47 18.47 3.25 -0.81
N SER A 48 18.12 4.22 0.05
CA SER A 48 19.08 4.94 0.88
C SER A 48 19.79 4.03 1.87
N LEU A 49 19.04 3.15 2.55
CA LEU A 49 19.60 2.14 3.47
C LEU A 49 20.52 1.17 2.73
N LEU A 50 20.06 0.63 1.61
CA LEU A 50 20.83 -0.30 0.78
C LEU A 50 22.12 0.34 0.27
N ARG A 51 22.07 1.60 -0.19
CA ARG A 51 23.25 2.33 -0.64
C ARG A 51 24.23 2.57 0.51
N ARG A 52 23.73 2.95 1.69
CA ARG A 52 24.55 3.19 2.88
C ARG A 52 25.22 1.91 3.40
N ALA A 53 24.53 0.77 3.29
CA ALA A 53 25.05 -0.54 3.65
C ALA A 53 25.85 -1.22 2.51
N ASP A 54 26.01 -0.54 1.37
CA ASP A 54 26.57 -1.09 0.11
C ASP A 54 25.77 -2.30 -0.45
N ALA A 55 24.62 -2.64 0.14
CA ALA A 55 23.82 -3.86 -0.02
C ALA A 55 23.09 -4.03 -1.38
N LEU A 56 23.19 -3.08 -2.32
CA LEU A 56 22.37 -3.03 -3.54
C LEU A 56 22.41 -4.31 -4.39
N ARG A 57 23.59 -4.90 -4.62
CA ARG A 57 23.72 -6.13 -5.42
C ARG A 57 23.06 -7.34 -4.74
N ALA A 58 23.20 -7.44 -3.42
CA ALA A 58 22.60 -8.52 -2.65
C ALA A 58 21.07 -8.39 -2.68
N ALA A 59 20.55 -7.20 -2.41
CA ALA A 59 19.11 -6.92 -2.50
C ALA A 59 18.55 -7.21 -3.90
N ALA A 60 19.22 -6.77 -4.96
CA ALA A 60 18.78 -7.05 -6.33
C ALA A 60 18.67 -8.56 -6.61
N ARG A 61 19.67 -9.35 -6.17
CA ARG A 61 19.64 -10.81 -6.31
C ARG A 61 18.48 -11.42 -5.52
N THR A 62 18.30 -11.01 -4.27
CA THR A 62 17.19 -11.47 -3.42
C THR A 62 15.84 -11.16 -4.06
N ILE A 63 15.66 -9.92 -4.52
CA ILE A 63 14.42 -9.47 -5.17
C ILE A 63 14.16 -10.29 -6.42
N VAL A 64 15.13 -10.48 -7.32
CA VAL A 64 14.94 -11.26 -8.55
C VAL A 64 14.53 -12.72 -8.27
N VAL A 65 15.14 -13.34 -7.26
CA VAL A 65 14.80 -14.72 -6.87
C VAL A 65 13.41 -14.79 -6.23
N LEU A 66 13.06 -13.81 -5.40
CA LEU A 66 11.79 -13.78 -4.67
C LEU A 66 10.61 -13.37 -5.56
N TYR A 67 10.85 -12.49 -6.54
CA TYR A 67 9.84 -11.89 -7.40
C TYR A 67 8.85 -12.88 -8.02
N PRO A 68 9.27 -14.00 -8.67
CA PRO A 68 8.31 -14.94 -9.25
C PRO A 68 7.39 -15.58 -8.21
N ILE A 69 7.89 -15.83 -6.99
CA ILE A 69 7.09 -16.40 -5.90
C ILE A 69 6.09 -15.36 -5.40
N ALA A 70 6.56 -14.14 -5.15
CA ALA A 70 5.72 -13.02 -4.70
C ALA A 70 4.62 -12.69 -5.73
N TYR A 71 4.96 -12.67 -7.01
CA TYR A 71 4.02 -12.43 -8.10
C TYR A 71 2.91 -13.48 -8.17
N VAL A 72 3.23 -14.77 -8.07
CA VAL A 72 2.23 -15.84 -8.09
C VAL A 72 1.33 -15.76 -6.85
N TRP A 73 1.92 -15.52 -5.68
CA TRP A 73 1.17 -15.32 -4.44
C TRP A 73 0.18 -14.17 -4.59
N ASP A 74 0.67 -13.00 -5.00
CA ASP A 74 -0.12 -11.78 -5.04
C ASP A 74 -1.27 -11.88 -6.05
N ARG A 75 -0.99 -12.39 -7.25
CA ARG A 75 -2.02 -12.72 -8.26
C ARG A 75 -3.10 -13.62 -7.66
N TYR A 76 -2.73 -14.64 -6.90
CA TYR A 76 -3.68 -15.54 -6.27
C TYR A 76 -4.52 -14.82 -5.21
N THR A 77 -3.91 -14.02 -4.34
CA THR A 77 -4.64 -13.31 -3.28
C THR A 77 -5.60 -12.25 -3.82
N LEU A 78 -5.22 -11.57 -4.90
CA LEU A 78 -6.12 -10.66 -5.63
C LEU A 78 -7.26 -11.43 -6.30
N ALA A 79 -6.97 -12.57 -6.94
CA ALA A 79 -7.99 -13.37 -7.61
C ALA A 79 -9.03 -13.96 -6.64
N VAL A 80 -8.62 -14.31 -5.42
CA VAL A 80 -9.51 -14.84 -4.37
C VAL A 80 -10.19 -13.71 -3.57
N GLY A 81 -9.79 -12.45 -3.76
CA GLY A 81 -10.39 -11.29 -3.09
C GLY A 81 -9.97 -11.14 -1.63
N VAL A 82 -8.81 -11.69 -1.24
CA VAL A 82 -8.24 -11.50 0.11
C VAL A 82 -7.74 -10.06 0.29
N PHE A 83 -7.27 -9.44 -0.79
CA PHE A 83 -6.87 -8.04 -0.82
C PHE A 83 -7.71 -7.26 -1.83
N SER A 84 -8.14 -6.06 -1.45
CA SER A 84 -8.73 -5.06 -2.34
C SER A 84 -7.88 -3.79 -2.30
N ILE A 85 -7.57 -3.24 -3.47
CA ILE A 85 -6.78 -2.02 -3.59
C ILE A 85 -7.70 -0.94 -4.17
N ASP A 86 -8.31 -0.15 -3.28
CA ASP A 86 -9.28 0.87 -3.66
C ASP A 86 -8.61 2.19 -4.12
N LEU A 87 -7.35 2.41 -3.74
CA LEU A 87 -6.57 3.63 -4.02
C LEU A 87 -5.45 3.40 -5.06
N ARG A 88 -5.77 2.69 -6.15
CA ARG A 88 -4.80 2.40 -7.23
C ARG A 88 -4.91 3.37 -8.41
N THR A 89 -3.81 3.51 -9.13
CA THR A 89 -3.75 4.19 -10.41
C THR A 89 -4.63 3.52 -11.46
N GLY A 90 -4.97 2.24 -11.32
CA GLY A 90 -5.76 1.50 -12.30
C GLY A 90 -4.94 1.08 -13.53
N VAL A 91 -3.61 1.13 -13.43
CA VAL A 91 -2.70 0.57 -14.42
C VAL A 91 -2.30 -0.82 -13.97
N ASP A 92 -2.69 -1.83 -14.75
CA ASP A 92 -2.33 -3.22 -14.49
C ASP A 92 -1.19 -3.65 -15.44
N VAL A 93 -0.16 -4.28 -14.87
CA VAL A 93 0.98 -4.85 -15.58
C VAL A 93 1.00 -6.35 -15.28
N LEU A 94 1.11 -7.19 -16.32
CA LEU A 94 1.05 -8.65 -16.19
C LEU A 94 -0.19 -9.17 -15.40
N GLY A 95 -1.25 -8.37 -15.32
CA GLY A 95 -2.49 -8.73 -14.61
C GLY A 95 -2.53 -8.37 -13.13
N ILE A 96 -1.50 -7.76 -12.54
CA ILE A 96 -1.63 -7.09 -11.22
C ILE A 96 -1.42 -5.59 -11.35
N PRO A 97 -1.92 -4.79 -10.39
CA PRO A 97 -1.64 -3.35 -10.35
C PRO A 97 -0.15 -3.06 -10.33
N VAL A 98 0.26 -1.96 -10.98
CA VAL A 98 1.67 -1.55 -11.03
C VAL A 98 2.27 -1.34 -9.65
N GLU A 99 1.45 -0.86 -8.72
CA GLU A 99 1.82 -0.65 -7.32
C GLU A 99 2.30 -1.97 -6.70
N GLU A 100 1.61 -3.08 -6.92
CA GLU A 100 2.03 -4.38 -6.38
C GLU A 100 3.41 -4.82 -6.88
N HIS A 101 3.77 -4.49 -8.13
CA HIS A 101 5.13 -4.73 -8.60
C HIS A 101 6.16 -3.87 -7.87
N VAL A 102 5.83 -2.62 -7.56
CA VAL A 102 6.70 -1.73 -6.78
C VAL A 102 6.81 -2.24 -5.35
N PHE A 103 5.69 -2.62 -4.72
CA PHE A 103 5.66 -3.25 -3.39
C PHE A 103 6.57 -4.47 -3.29
N MET A 104 6.52 -5.38 -4.28
CA MET A 104 7.37 -6.57 -4.37
C MET A 104 8.88 -6.26 -4.45
N ILE A 105 9.25 -5.03 -4.81
CA ILE A 105 10.65 -4.59 -4.85
C ILE A 105 11.00 -3.84 -3.57
N VAL A 106 10.12 -2.93 -3.13
CA VAL A 106 10.36 -2.03 -1.99
C VAL A 106 10.46 -2.80 -0.69
N VAL A 107 9.54 -3.72 -0.41
CA VAL A 107 9.51 -4.42 0.88
C VAL A 107 10.74 -5.30 1.08
N PRO A 108 11.13 -6.20 0.14
CA PRO A 108 12.35 -6.98 0.30
C PRO A 108 13.60 -6.09 0.34
N GLY A 109 13.63 -5.00 -0.44
CA GLY A 109 14.72 -4.03 -0.40
C GLY A 109 14.86 -3.36 0.97
N LEU A 110 13.75 -2.99 1.60
CA LEU A 110 13.71 -2.43 2.94
C LEU A 110 14.19 -3.45 3.98
N VAL A 111 13.72 -4.69 3.89
CA VAL A 111 14.14 -5.79 4.77
C VAL A 111 15.66 -6.00 4.68
N VAL A 112 16.22 -6.13 3.48
CA VAL A 112 17.67 -6.30 3.29
C VAL A 112 18.43 -5.06 3.78
N GLY A 113 17.95 -3.86 3.46
CA GLY A 113 18.60 -2.60 3.86
C GLY A 113 18.65 -2.41 5.38
N ILE A 114 17.58 -2.75 6.09
CA ILE A 114 17.53 -2.73 7.56
C ILE A 114 18.41 -3.83 8.13
N HIS A 115 18.30 -5.05 7.62
CA HIS A 115 19.07 -6.20 8.10
C HIS A 115 20.58 -5.92 8.03
N ASP A 116 21.09 -5.50 6.88
CA ASP A 116 22.52 -5.20 6.69
C ASP A 116 22.95 -3.93 7.46
N THR A 117 22.03 -2.98 7.68
CA THR A 117 22.30 -1.81 8.53
C THR A 117 22.55 -2.21 9.98
N ILE A 118 21.80 -3.18 10.50
CA ILE A 118 21.89 -3.62 11.90
C ILE A 118 23.06 -4.59 12.11
N HIS A 119 23.22 -5.57 11.22
CA HIS A 119 24.17 -6.67 11.42
C HIS A 119 25.53 -6.44 10.76
N GLY A 120 25.64 -5.39 9.95
CA GLY A 120 26.77 -5.23 9.04
C GLY A 120 26.68 -6.23 7.89
N ARG A 121 27.45 -5.95 6.83
CA ARG A 121 27.42 -6.77 5.62
C ARG A 121 28.35 -7.96 5.75
N VAL A 122 27.79 -9.17 5.72
CA VAL A 122 28.58 -10.39 5.55
C VAL A 122 29.00 -10.47 4.08
N ARG A 123 30.25 -10.13 3.78
CA ARG A 123 30.82 -10.34 2.44
C ARG A 123 31.12 -11.83 2.28
N PRO A 124 30.59 -12.52 1.26
CA PRO A 124 31.07 -13.85 0.89
C PRO A 124 32.49 -13.77 0.32
#